data_AF-A0A6I3M209-F1
#
_entry.id   AF-A0A6I3M209-F1
#
_cell.length_a   1.000
_cell.length_b   1.000
_cell.length_c   1.000
_cell.angle_alpha   90.00
_cell.angle_beta   90.00
_cell.angle_gamma   90.00
#
_symmetry.space_group_name_H-M   'P 1'
#
loop_
_entity.id
_entity.type
_entity.pdbx_description
1 polymer ?
#
loop_
_entity_poly.entity_id
_entity_poly.type
_entity_poly.pdbx_seq_one_letter_code
_entity_poly.pdbx_strand_id
1 'polypeptide(L)'
;MKIEFDIPDEKVSDLNPNGKIELTRHCKQWTEDIIDEATRIEASRNDGTSTEITAAIISEAATYSKRFPIKTKKKWWIKVIQIIAFIFSLIAGSLLDVEKFKETNHVIWFIITLFIAVATTVYLTFNSEQNG
;
A
#
# COMPACT_ATOMS: atom_id res chain seq x y z
N MET A 1 -16.02 -21.09 4.59
CA MET A 1 -15.91 -21.85 3.33
C MET A 1 -14.45 -22.24 3.13
N LYS A 2 -14.18 -23.46 2.67
CA LYS A 2 -12.83 -23.92 2.33
C LYS A 2 -12.69 -23.87 0.80
N ILE A 3 -11.69 -23.15 0.31
CA ILE A 3 -11.34 -23.12 -1.13
C ILE A 3 -10.07 -23.96 -1.26
N GLU A 4 -10.16 -25.04 -2.04
CA GLU A 4 -9.04 -25.93 -2.32
C GLU A 4 -8.72 -25.87 -3.81
N PHE A 5 -7.43 -25.89 -4.12
CA PHE A 5 -6.93 -25.95 -5.49
C PHE A 5 -6.30 -27.31 -5.68
N ASP A 6 -6.73 -28.02 -6.72
CA ASP A 6 -6.05 -29.22 -7.17
C ASP A 6 -4.86 -28.80 -8.04
N ILE A 7 -3.65 -29.05 -7.55
CA ILE A 7 -2.40 -28.69 -8.24
C ILE A 7 -1.64 -30.00 -8.47
N PRO A 8 -1.28 -30.32 -9.73
CA PRO A 8 -0.53 -31.53 -10.05
C PRO A 8 0.78 -31.62 -9.25
N ASP A 9 1.08 -32.80 -8.70
CA ASP A 9 2.27 -33.03 -7.86
C ASP A 9 3.59 -32.65 -8.55
N GLU A 10 3.67 -32.87 -9.86
CA GLU A 10 4.79 -32.48 -10.73
C GLU A 10 5.07 -30.96 -10.74
N LYS A 11 4.09 -30.12 -10.41
CA LYS A 11 4.26 -28.65 -10.33
C LYS A 11 4.78 -28.19 -8.97
N VAL A 12 4.70 -29.04 -7.96
CA VAL A 12 5.06 -28.72 -6.57
C VAL A 12 6.17 -29.64 -6.02
N SER A 13 6.68 -30.56 -6.85
CA SER A 13 7.72 -31.53 -6.50
C SER A 13 9.00 -30.86 -6.00
N ASP A 14 9.34 -29.72 -6.59
CA ASP A 14 10.59 -29.00 -6.32
C ASP A 14 10.45 -27.98 -5.19
N LEU A 15 9.24 -27.83 -4.61
CA LEU A 15 9.00 -26.91 -3.51
C LEU A 15 9.45 -27.52 -2.19
N ASN A 16 10.44 -26.87 -1.56
CA ASN A 16 10.76 -27.13 -0.17
C ASN A 16 9.60 -26.68 0.77
N PRO A 17 9.60 -27.10 2.05
CA PRO A 17 8.52 -26.78 2.98
C PRO A 17 8.24 -25.27 3.12
N ASN A 18 9.27 -24.43 3.14
CA ASN A 18 9.12 -22.97 3.23
C ASN A 18 8.51 -22.37 1.95
N GLY A 19 8.89 -22.90 0.78
CA GLY A 19 8.31 -22.52 -0.50
C GLY A 19 6.81 -22.84 -0.58
N LYS A 20 6.39 -23.98 -0.02
CA LYS A 20 4.96 -24.32 0.09
C LYS A 20 4.20 -23.34 0.99
N ILE A 21 4.79 -22.93 2.11
CA ILE A 21 4.21 -21.94 3.02
C ILE A 21 4.04 -20.59 2.33
N GLU A 22 5.09 -20.09 1.67
CA GLU A 22 5.04 -18.80 0.97
C GLU A 22 4.07 -18.82 -0.22
N LEU A 23 4.05 -19.88 -1.03
CA LEU A 23 3.08 -20.04 -2.11
C LEU A 23 1.65 -20.00 -1.57
N THR A 24 1.38 -20.73 -0.49
CA THR A 24 0.06 -20.75 0.16
C THR A 24 -0.33 -19.35 0.65
N ARG A 25 0.62 -18.62 1.26
CA ARG A 25 0.41 -17.24 1.72
C ARG A 25 0.04 -16.32 0.55
N HIS A 26 0.75 -16.42 -0.58
CA HIS A 26 0.47 -15.63 -1.77
C HIS A 26 -0.87 -15.98 -2.43
N CYS A 27 -1.20 -17.27 -2.56
CA CYS A 27 -2.50 -17.71 -3.07
C CYS A 27 -3.65 -17.20 -2.21
N LYS A 28 -3.50 -17.26 -0.88
CA LYS A 28 -4.48 -16.72 0.06
C LYS A 28 -4.66 -15.21 -0.15
N GLN A 29 -3.56 -14.45 -0.14
CA GLN A 29 -3.59 -13.01 -0.31
C GLN A 29 -4.24 -12.61 -1.65
N TRP A 30 -3.85 -13.28 -2.75
CA TRP A 30 -4.46 -13.06 -4.07
C TRP A 30 -5.97 -13.29 -4.02
N THR A 31 -6.40 -14.40 -3.42
CA THR A 31 -7.82 -14.74 -3.31
C THR A 31 -8.60 -13.67 -2.54
N GLU A 32 -8.05 -13.20 -1.41
CA GLU A 32 -8.62 -12.11 -0.62
C GLU A 32 -8.70 -10.81 -1.43
N ASP A 33 -7.65 -10.46 -2.18
CA ASP A 33 -7.60 -9.26 -3.00
C ASP A 33 -8.63 -9.28 -4.15
N ILE A 34 -8.86 -10.44 -4.80
CA ILE A 34 -9.94 -10.60 -5.79
C ILE A 34 -11.30 -10.37 -5.15
N ILE A 35 -11.55 -10.92 -3.95
CA ILE A 35 -12.82 -10.79 -3.25
C ILE A 35 -13.08 -9.33 -2.87
N ASP A 36 -12.06 -8.64 -2.34
CA ASP A 36 -12.12 -7.21 -2.00
C ASP A 36 -12.47 -6.36 -3.23
N GLU A 37 -11.82 -6.64 -4.36
CA GLU A 37 -12.06 -5.91 -5.60
C GLU A 37 -13.43 -6.23 -6.21
N ALA A 38 -13.86 -7.49 -6.17
CA ALA A 38 -15.19 -7.90 -6.60
C ALA A 38 -16.28 -7.21 -5.75
N THR A 39 -16.07 -7.14 -4.44
CA THR A 39 -16.94 -6.41 -3.51
C THR A 39 -16.98 -4.91 -3.85
N ARG A 40 -15.83 -4.32 -4.21
CA ARG A 40 -15.75 -2.91 -4.63
C ARG A 40 -16.51 -2.66 -5.94
N ILE A 41 -16.35 -3.53 -6.93
CA ILE A 41 -17.05 -3.44 -8.22
C ILE A 41 -18.56 -3.55 -7.99
N GLU A 42 -19.00 -4.53 -7.21
CA GLU A 42 -20.42 -4.72 -6.88
C GLU A 42 -20.98 -3.50 -6.14
N ALA A 43 -20.30 -3.01 -5.10
CA ALA A 43 -20.71 -1.82 -4.38
C ALA A 43 -20.78 -0.56 -5.26
N SER A 44 -20.00 -0.50 -6.34
CA SER A 44 -20.04 0.62 -7.29
C SER A 44 -21.20 0.57 -8.29
N ARG A 45 -21.82 -0.61 -8.47
CA ARG A 45 -22.88 -0.86 -9.46
C ARG A 45 -24.24 -1.12 -8.82
N ASN A 46 -24.27 -1.45 -7.55
CA ASN A 46 -25.49 -1.79 -6.86
C ASN A 46 -26.29 -0.53 -6.49
N ASP A 47 -27.52 -0.45 -7.01
CA ASP A 47 -28.49 0.61 -6.72
C ASP A 47 -29.29 0.36 -5.42
N GLY A 48 -28.88 -0.61 -4.60
CA GLY A 48 -29.38 -0.82 -3.23
C GLY A 48 -30.46 -1.90 -3.08
N THR A 49 -30.72 -2.70 -4.12
CA THR A 49 -31.84 -3.66 -4.15
C THR A 49 -31.44 -5.11 -3.85
N SER A 50 -30.20 -5.50 -4.10
CA SER A 50 -29.62 -6.79 -3.67
C SER A 50 -28.11 -6.78 -3.87
N THR A 51 -27.32 -7.25 -2.91
CA THR A 51 -25.86 -7.39 -3.08
C THR A 51 -25.54 -8.84 -3.41
N GLU A 52 -25.02 -9.10 -4.61
CA GLU A 52 -24.58 -10.44 -5.00
C GLU A 52 -23.30 -10.37 -5.82
N ILE A 53 -22.23 -11.00 -5.32
CA ILE A 53 -20.98 -11.11 -6.07
C ILE A 53 -21.09 -12.30 -7.02
N THR A 54 -21.44 -12.01 -8.29
CA THR A 54 -21.56 -13.03 -9.33
C THR A 54 -20.21 -13.48 -9.90
N ALA A 55 -20.20 -14.62 -10.61
CA ALA A 55 -19.00 -15.12 -11.30
C ALA A 55 -18.43 -14.12 -12.31
N ALA A 56 -19.28 -13.31 -12.95
CA ALA A 56 -18.85 -12.26 -13.88
C ALA A 56 -18.03 -11.17 -13.16
N ILE A 57 -18.48 -10.76 -11.97
CA ILE A 57 -17.79 -9.76 -11.14
C ILE A 57 -16.44 -10.30 -10.64
N ILE A 58 -16.39 -11.58 -10.24
CA ILE A 58 -15.13 -12.25 -9.87
C ILE A 58 -14.16 -12.29 -11.07
N SER A 59 -14.63 -12.63 -12.27
CA SER A 59 -13.81 -12.64 -13.48
C SER A 59 -13.27 -11.26 -13.85
N GLU A 60 -14.08 -10.22 -13.67
CA GLU A 60 -13.68 -8.83 -13.88
C GLU A 60 -12.61 -8.41 -12.87
N ALA A 61 -12.84 -8.65 -11.58
CA ALA A 61 -11.89 -8.38 -10.51
C ALA A 61 -10.55 -9.11 -10.72
N ALA A 62 -10.58 -10.38 -11.12
CA ALA A 62 -9.38 -11.17 -11.43
C ALA A 62 -8.61 -10.64 -12.64
N THR A 63 -9.31 -10.10 -13.64
CA THR A 63 -8.68 -9.48 -14.83
C THR A 63 -8.05 -8.14 -14.48
N TYR A 64 -8.71 -7.37 -13.61
CA TYR A 64 -8.19 -6.09 -13.10
C TYR A 64 -6.93 -6.32 -12.26
N SER A 65 -6.95 -7.30 -11.36
CA SER A 65 -5.81 -7.74 -10.54
C SER A 65 -4.56 -8.09 -11.35
N LYS A 66 -4.72 -8.72 -12.52
CA LYS A 66 -3.61 -9.07 -13.43
C LYS A 66 -3.06 -7.88 -14.21
N ARG A 67 -3.89 -6.86 -14.49
CA ARG A 67 -3.51 -5.72 -15.35
C ARG A 67 -3.02 -4.52 -14.54
N PHE A 68 -3.49 -4.39 -13.31
CA PHE A 68 -3.08 -3.36 -12.38
C PHE A 68 -2.66 -4.07 -11.10
N PRO A 69 -1.37 -4.01 -10.69
CA PRO A 69 -0.98 -4.57 -9.41
C PRO A 69 -1.89 -3.94 -8.36
N ILE A 70 -2.63 -4.80 -7.64
CA ILE A 70 -3.54 -4.38 -6.60
C ILE A 70 -2.71 -3.61 -5.61
N LYS A 71 -2.88 -2.28 -5.58
CA LYS A 71 -2.12 -1.41 -4.70
C LYS A 71 -2.37 -1.91 -3.29
N THR A 72 -1.36 -2.51 -2.67
CA THR A 72 -1.51 -3.03 -1.32
C THR A 72 -1.96 -1.87 -0.44
N LYS A 73 -2.95 -2.12 0.42
CA LYS A 73 -3.50 -1.07 1.29
C LYS A 73 -2.34 -0.49 2.09
N LYS A 74 -1.98 0.78 1.82
CA LYS A 74 -0.91 1.48 2.57
C LYS A 74 -1.18 1.30 4.06
N LYS A 75 -0.24 0.70 4.79
CA LYS A 75 -0.33 0.51 6.24
C LYS A 75 -0.69 1.85 6.89
N TRP A 76 -1.60 1.85 7.87
CA TRP A 76 -2.08 3.08 8.52
C TRP A 76 -0.94 3.95 9.05
N TRP A 77 0.13 3.34 9.58
CA TRP A 77 1.35 4.04 9.99
C TRP A 77 2.03 4.84 8.87
N ILE A 78 2.01 4.36 7.62
CA ILE A 78 2.56 5.10 6.47
C ILE A 78 1.77 6.38 6.22
N LYS A 79 0.44 6.35 6.42
CA LYS A 79 -0.40 7.56 6.30
C LYS A 79 -0.05 8.59 7.38
N VAL A 80 0.22 8.14 8.61
CA VAL A 80 0.65 9.03 9.70
C VAL A 80 1.98 9.70 9.37
N ILE A 81 2.97 8.94 8.91
CA ILE A 81 4.28 9.49 8.52
C ILE A 81 4.14 10.48 7.35
N GLN A 82 3.22 10.23 6.41
CA GLN A 82 2.93 11.16 5.31
C GLN A 82 2.38 12.51 5.80
N ILE A 83 1.50 12.49 6.81
CA ILE A 83 0.99 13.73 7.43
C ILE A 83 2.12 14.47 8.15
N ILE A 84 2.97 13.75 8.89
CA ILE A 84 4.14 14.34 9.58
C ILE A 84 5.08 14.99 8.56
N ALA A 85 5.44 14.28 7.48
CA ALA A 85 6.31 14.79 6.43
C ALA A 85 5.76 16.09 5.82
N PHE A 86 4.44 16.14 5.56
CA PHE A 86 3.77 17.34 5.05
C PHE A 86 3.87 18.52 6.02
N ILE A 87 3.57 18.31 7.30
CA ILE A 87 3.62 19.37 8.33
C ILE A 87 5.05 19.91 8.48
N PHE A 88 6.04 19.03 8.59
CA PHE A 88 7.44 19.45 8.73
C PHE A 88 7.97 20.15 7.49
N SER A 89 7.54 19.76 6.29
CA SER A 89 7.89 20.47 5.05
C SER A 89 7.30 21.87 5.02
N LEU A 90 6.06 22.05 5.50
CA LEU A 90 5.41 23.36 5.59
C LEU A 90 6.12 24.25 6.63
N ILE A 91 6.45 23.70 7.79
CA ILE A 91 7.21 24.42 8.83
C ILE A 91 8.60 24.81 8.32
N ALA A 92 9.32 23.90 7.65
CA ALA A 92 10.63 24.19 7.07
C ALA A 92 10.54 25.29 6.00
N GLY A 93 9.51 25.26 5.16
CA GLY A 93 9.24 26.32 4.18
C GLY A 93 8.92 27.67 4.84
N SER A 94 8.16 27.67 5.94
CA SER A 94 7.87 28.88 6.72
C SER A 94 9.12 29.45 7.41
N LEU A 95 10.03 28.60 7.87
CA LEU A 95 11.31 28.97 8.47
C LEU A 95 12.35 29.45 7.44
N LEU A 96 12.09 29.30 6.13
CA LEU A 96 12.98 29.75 5.05
C LEU A 96 12.93 31.29 4.91
N ASP A 97 13.52 31.97 5.88
CA ASP A 97 13.59 33.42 5.97
C ASP A 97 15.07 33.86 6.00
N VAL A 98 15.56 34.30 4.84
CA VAL A 98 16.98 34.63 4.61
C VAL A 98 17.45 35.77 5.51
N GLU A 99 16.56 36.68 5.90
CA GLU A 99 16.91 37.80 6.78
C GLU A 99 17.17 37.32 8.22
N LYS A 100 16.42 36.32 8.67
CA LYS A 100 16.55 35.71 10.00
C LYS A 100 17.65 34.68 10.11
N PHE A 101 18.32 34.31 9.01
CA PHE A 101 19.46 33.39 9.04
C PHE A 101 20.70 33.96 9.74
N LYS A 102 20.70 35.24 10.08
CA LYS A 102 21.71 35.84 10.98
C LYS A 102 21.54 35.39 12.43
N GLU A 103 20.34 34.94 12.82
CA GLU A 103 20.06 34.45 14.16
C GLU A 103 20.35 32.94 14.24
N THR A 104 21.39 32.57 14.99
CA THR A 104 21.83 31.17 15.15
C THR A 104 20.69 30.23 15.58
N ASN A 105 19.80 30.70 16.45
CA ASN A 105 18.67 29.90 16.93
C ASN A 105 17.68 29.56 15.80
N HIS A 106 17.36 30.53 14.93
CA HIS A 106 16.46 30.33 13.80
C HIS A 106 17.04 29.33 12.80
N VAL A 107 18.35 29.43 12.52
CA VAL A 107 19.06 28.48 11.64
C VAL A 107 19.05 27.06 12.21
N ILE A 108 19.28 26.89 13.52
CA ILE A 108 19.23 25.57 14.17
C ILE A 108 17.85 24.94 13.99
N TRP A 109 16.78 25.69 14.27
CA TRP A 109 15.40 25.19 14.11
C TRP A 109 15.08 24.83 12.66
N PHE A 110 15.51 25.67 11.70
CA PHE A 110 15.38 25.40 10.27
C PHE A 110 16.09 24.09 9.87
N ILE A 111 17.35 23.90 10.27
CA ILE A 111 18.12 22.69 9.93
C ILE A 111 17.45 21.44 10.49
N ILE A 112 16.99 21.47 11.74
CA ILE A 112 16.34 20.31 12.38
C ILE A 112 15.02 19.97 11.66
N THR A 113 14.17 20.96 11.40
CA THR A 113 12.89 20.72 10.71
C THR A 113 13.09 20.26 9.27
N LEU A 114 14.06 20.84 8.56
CA LEU A 114 14.42 20.42 7.20
C LEU A 114 14.94 18.98 7.18
N PHE A 115 15.81 18.60 8.13
CA PHE A 115 16.32 17.23 8.22
C PHE A 115 15.18 16.23 8.44
N ILE A 116 14.26 16.51 9.36
CA ILE A 116 13.09 15.64 9.61
C ILE A 116 12.23 15.52 8.35
N ALA A 117 11.95 16.63 7.66
CA ALA A 117 11.16 16.64 6.43
C ALA A 117 11.81 15.76 5.34
N VAL A 118 13.11 15.92 5.11
CA VAL A 118 13.86 15.11 4.12
C VAL A 118 13.90 13.64 4.53
N ALA A 119 14.28 13.33 5.77
CA ALA A 119 14.40 11.95 6.24
C ALA A 119 13.06 11.20 6.16
N THR A 120 11.96 11.82 6.57
CA THR A 120 10.61 11.23 6.46
C THR A 120 10.18 11.07 5.00
N THR A 121 10.52 12.02 4.13
CA THR A 121 10.21 11.93 2.69
C THR A 121 10.97 10.79 2.03
N VAL A 122 12.27 10.66 2.29
CA VAL A 122 13.10 9.56 1.80
C VAL A 122 12.58 8.21 2.30
N TYR A 123 12.25 8.11 3.59
CA TYR A 123 11.64 6.90 4.16
C TYR A 123 10.33 6.53 3.46
N LEU A 124 9.46 7.51 3.20
CA LEU A 124 8.21 7.30 2.47
C LEU A 124 8.44 6.81 1.06
N THR A 125 9.42 7.36 0.33
CA THR A 125 9.74 6.94 -1.04
C THR A 125 10.15 5.46 -1.06
N PHE A 126 11.13 5.06 -0.27
CA PHE A 126 11.60 3.66 -0.23
C PHE A 126 10.52 2.68 0.24
N ASN A 127 9.72 3.06 1.24
CA ASN A 127 8.65 2.19 1.73
C ASN A 127 7.40 2.22 0.83
N SER A 128 7.24 3.22 -0.04
CA SER A 128 6.19 3.24 -1.04
C SER A 128 6.50 2.32 -2.23
N GLU A 129 7.78 2.13 -2.56
CA GLU A 129 8.22 1.21 -3.62
C GLU A 129 8.17 -0.26 -3.17
N GLN A 130 8.41 -0.56 -1.90
CA GLN A 130 8.28 -1.95 -1.37
C GLN A 130 6.84 -2.44 -1.21
N ASN A 131 5.85 -1.55 -1.20
CA ASN A 131 4.43 -1.89 -1.03
C ASN A 131 3.61 -1.64 -2.32
N GLY A 132 4.26 -1.31 -3.44
CA GLY A 132 3.64 -1.20 -4.76
C GLY A 132 3.77 -2.50 -5.54
#